data_AF-A0A1B6DSU8-F1
#
_entry.id   AF-A0A1B6DSU8-F1
#
_cell.length_a   1.000
_cell.length_b   1.000
_cell.length_c   1.000
_cell.angle_alpha   90.00
_cell.angle_beta   90.00
_cell.angle_gamma   90.00
#
_symmetry.space_group_name_H-M   'P 1'
#
loop_
_entity.id
_entity.type
_entity.pdbx_description
1 polymer ?
#
loop_
_entity_poly.entity_id
_entity_poly.type
_entity_poly.pdbx_seq_one_letter_code
_entity_poly.pdbx_strand_id
1 'polypeptide(L)'
;YFPSERQLAYFTSYVQRNCKVECLTNYTLEECGCVRYYMPHTPGTKICGSSSQKCVLSAAESLTWNLIANNNGDVCNCLPDCISLHYSYEITEASKDWFGLFRLLDPAYKI
;
A
#
# COMPACT_ATOMS: atom_id res chain seq x y z
N TYR A 1 -12.67 -9.41 12.02
CA TYR A 1 -13.58 -9.99 11.02
C TYR A 1 -12.97 -11.21 10.36
N PHE A 2 -13.79 -12.19 10.03
CA PHE A 2 -13.49 -13.24 9.06
C PHE A 2 -13.58 -12.70 7.62
N PRO A 3 -12.93 -13.36 6.63
CA PRO A 3 -12.90 -12.89 5.25
C PRO A 3 -14.26 -12.64 4.59
N SER A 4 -15.31 -13.35 5.03
CA SER A 4 -16.68 -13.26 4.50
C SER A 4 -17.60 -12.32 5.30
N GLU A 5 -17.16 -11.77 6.43
CA GLU A 5 -18.02 -10.95 7.30
C GLU A 5 -18.25 -9.53 6.77
N ARG A 6 -17.40 -9.05 5.87
CA ARG A 6 -17.56 -7.75 5.22
C ARG A 6 -17.15 -7.83 3.76
N GLN A 7 -18.08 -7.47 2.88
CA GLN A 7 -17.79 -7.31 1.46
C GLN A 7 -17.04 -5.99 1.23
N LEU A 8 -15.94 -6.08 0.49
CA LEU A 8 -15.15 -4.94 0.04
C LEU A 8 -15.51 -4.63 -1.42
N ALA A 9 -15.36 -3.37 -1.85
CA ALA A 9 -15.81 -2.92 -3.16
C ALA A 9 -14.89 -3.38 -4.31
N TYR A 10 -13.60 -3.46 -4.02
CA TYR A 10 -12.53 -3.73 -4.97
C TYR A 10 -11.75 -5.02 -4.66
N PHE A 11 -11.85 -5.53 -3.43
CA PHE A 11 -11.20 -6.78 -3.01
C PHE A 11 -12.21 -7.90 -2.77
N THR A 12 -11.84 -9.14 -3.11
CA THR A 12 -12.73 -10.31 -3.02
C THR A 12 -12.95 -10.83 -1.59
N SER A 13 -12.02 -10.53 -0.68
CA SER A 13 -12.04 -11.04 0.70
C SER A 13 -11.61 -9.96 1.69
N TYR A 14 -12.28 -9.91 2.86
CA TYR A 14 -11.90 -8.99 3.91
C TYR A 14 -10.53 -9.35 4.50
N VAL A 15 -9.65 -8.35 4.50
CA VAL A 15 -8.44 -8.28 5.33
C VAL A 15 -8.32 -6.82 5.78
N GLN A 16 -7.86 -6.56 7.00
CA GLN A 16 -7.83 -5.22 7.58
C GLN A 16 -7.06 -4.23 6.68
N ARG A 17 -5.95 -4.67 6.08
CA ARG A 17 -5.16 -3.84 5.15
C ARG A 17 -5.98 -3.43 3.93
N ASN A 18 -6.73 -4.35 3.33
CA ASN A 18 -7.54 -4.08 2.14
C ASN A 18 -8.63 -3.05 2.47
N CYS A 19 -9.32 -3.23 3.60
CA CYS A 19 -10.32 -2.27 4.09
C CYS A 19 -9.74 -0.85 4.22
N LYS A 20 -8.56 -0.72 4.84
CA LYS A 20 -7.89 0.58 5.00
C LYS A 20 -7.53 1.22 3.67
N VAL A 21 -7.08 0.43 2.70
CA VAL A 21 -6.77 0.90 1.35
C VAL A 21 -8.04 1.38 0.63
N GLU A 22 -9.15 0.66 0.71
CA GLU A 22 -10.42 1.12 0.14
C GLU A 22 -10.90 2.41 0.79
N CYS A 23 -10.82 2.51 2.11
CA CYS A 23 -11.22 3.71 2.83
C CYS A 23 -10.41 4.92 2.39
N LEU A 24 -9.08 4.79 2.33
CA LEU A 24 -8.21 5.85 1.82
C LEU A 24 -8.56 6.21 0.38
N THR A 25 -8.88 5.22 -0.45
CA THR A 25 -9.20 5.44 -1.85
C THR A 25 -10.51 6.20 -2.03
N ASN A 26 -11.55 5.80 -1.32
CA ASN A 26 -12.84 6.49 -1.34
C ASN A 26 -12.69 7.93 -0.82
N TYR A 27 -11.98 8.11 0.30
CA TYR A 27 -11.71 9.44 0.85
C TYR A 27 -10.93 10.32 -0.13
N THR A 28 -9.90 9.78 -0.77
CA THR A 28 -9.12 10.53 -1.77
C THR A 28 -9.96 10.87 -3.01
N LEU A 29 -10.81 9.95 -3.46
CA LEU A 29 -11.69 10.18 -4.60
C LEU A 29 -12.75 11.25 -4.29
N GLU A 30 -13.30 11.26 -3.08
CA GLU A 30 -14.28 12.26 -2.61
C GLU A 30 -13.65 13.65 -2.50
N GLU A 31 -12.49 13.77 -1.85
CA GLU A 31 -11.82 15.04 -1.62
C GLU A 31 -11.16 15.62 -2.88
N CYS A 32 -10.53 14.78 -3.71
CA CYS A 32 -9.70 15.22 -4.83
C CYS A 32 -10.28 14.93 -6.22
N GLY A 33 -11.37 14.15 -6.32
CA GLY A 33 -11.98 13.76 -7.60
C GLY A 33 -11.12 12.82 -8.47
N CYS A 34 -10.03 12.27 -7.91
CA CYS A 34 -9.11 11.35 -8.55
C CYS A 34 -8.46 10.42 -7.51
N VAL A 35 -7.83 9.34 -7.94
CA VAL A 35 -7.11 8.39 -7.08
C VAL A 35 -5.65 8.24 -7.49
N ARG A 36 -4.78 7.74 -6.61
CA ARG A 36 -3.39 7.40 -6.99
C ARG A 36 -3.35 6.14 -7.84
N TYR A 37 -2.28 5.98 -8.62
CA TYR A 37 -2.11 4.84 -9.52
C TYR A 37 -2.17 3.47 -8.82
N TYR A 38 -1.72 3.37 -7.56
CA TYR A 38 -1.71 2.12 -6.79
C TYR A 38 -3.05 1.83 -6.08
N MET A 39 -3.94 2.82 -6.02
CA MET A 39 -5.22 2.67 -5.32
C MET A 39 -6.18 1.83 -6.17
N PRO A 40 -7.00 0.96 -5.58
CA PRO A 40 -8.00 0.18 -6.30
C PRO A 40 -9.06 1.10 -6.91
N HIS A 41 -9.44 0.88 -8.16
CA HIS A 41 -10.42 1.73 -8.84
C HIS A 41 -11.12 1.00 -9.97
N THR A 42 -12.28 1.52 -10.38
CA THR A 42 -13.01 1.00 -11.54
C THR A 42 -12.52 1.67 -12.83
N PRO A 43 -12.72 1.02 -14.00
CA PRO A 43 -12.45 1.66 -15.28
C PRO A 43 -13.19 2.99 -15.40
N GLY A 44 -12.48 4.06 -15.73
CA GLY A 44 -13.03 5.41 -15.85
C GLY A 44 -12.79 6.32 -14.64
N THR A 45 -12.33 5.79 -13.49
CA THR A 45 -11.85 6.63 -12.39
C THR A 45 -10.60 7.38 -12.83
N LYS A 46 -10.55 8.70 -12.57
CA LYS A 46 -9.40 9.53 -12.93
C LYS A 46 -8.21 9.21 -12.04
N ILE A 47 -7.04 9.04 -12.64
CA ILE A 47 -5.77 8.95 -11.90
C ILE A 47 -5.22 10.36 -11.65
N CYS A 48 -4.83 10.64 -10.42
CA CYS A 48 -4.22 11.91 -10.03
C CYS A 48 -2.84 12.07 -10.68
N GLY A 49 -2.66 13.19 -11.38
CA GLY A 49 -1.35 13.65 -11.83
C GLY A 49 -0.65 14.52 -10.79
N SER A 50 0.50 15.09 -11.17
CA SER A 50 1.33 15.92 -10.28
C SER A 50 0.61 17.17 -9.75
N SER A 51 -0.34 17.74 -10.51
CA SER A 51 -1.12 18.91 -10.10
C SER A 51 -1.99 18.64 -8.86
N SER A 52 -2.49 17.41 -8.70
CA SER A 52 -3.35 17.02 -7.58
C SER A 52 -2.56 16.46 -6.39
N GLN A 53 -1.23 16.41 -6.47
CA GLN A 53 -0.39 15.76 -5.45
C GLN A 53 -0.57 16.39 -4.06
N LYS A 54 -0.71 17.72 -3.98
CA LYS A 54 -0.98 18.41 -2.71
C LYS A 54 -2.32 17.99 -2.09
N CYS A 55 -3.37 17.90 -2.90
CA CYS A 55 -4.68 17.45 -2.44
C CYS A 55 -4.59 16.03 -1.89
N VAL A 56 -3.98 15.12 -2.64
CA VAL A 56 -3.90 13.71 -2.23
C VAL A 56 -3.07 13.53 -0.96
N LEU A 57 -2.00 14.32 -0.77
CA LEU A 57 -1.23 14.30 0.48
C LEU A 57 -2.09 14.79 1.65
N SER A 58 -2.75 15.93 1.47
CA SER A 58 -3.64 16.51 2.48
C SER A 58 -4.80 15.59 2.81
N ALA A 59 -5.37 14.88 1.83
CA ALA A 59 -6.46 13.94 2.08
C ALA A 59 -5.98 12.75 2.94
N ALA A 60 -4.80 12.20 2.64
CA ALA A 60 -4.22 11.13 3.46
C ALA A 60 -3.91 11.60 4.89
N GLU A 61 -3.39 12.82 5.05
CA GLU A 61 -3.12 13.42 6.36
C GLU A 61 -4.41 13.67 7.15
N SER A 62 -5.43 14.27 6.53
CA SER A 62 -6.74 14.51 7.15
C SER A 62 -7.39 13.21 7.61
N LEU A 63 -7.37 12.17 6.78
CA LEU A 63 -7.89 10.85 7.18
C LEU A 63 -7.10 10.29 8.37
N THR A 64 -5.77 10.42 8.36
CA THR A 64 -4.92 9.96 9.47
C THR A 64 -5.24 10.70 10.77
N TRP A 65 -5.41 12.02 10.71
CA TRP A 65 -5.81 12.83 11.87
C TRP A 65 -7.18 12.45 12.41
N ASN A 66 -8.14 12.19 11.53
CA ASN A 66 -9.47 11.74 11.93
C ASN A 66 -9.45 10.39 12.65
N LEU A 67 -8.54 9.48 12.26
CA LEU A 67 -8.33 8.20 12.94
C LEU A 67 -7.72 8.36 14.33
N ILE A 68 -6.84 9.34 14.53
CA ILE A 68 -6.20 9.61 15.83
C ILE A 68 -7.16 10.36 16.77
N ALA A 69 -7.93 11.31 16.25
CA ALA A 69 -8.83 12.14 17.04
C ALA A 69 -10.08 11.38 17.54
N ASN A 70 -10.58 10.43 16.74
CA ASN A 70 -11.73 9.61 17.12
C ASN A 70 -11.31 8.44 18.03
N ASN A 71 -11.13 8.73 19.32
CA ASN A 71 -10.72 7.80 20.38
C ASN A 71 -11.61 6.55 20.59
N ASN A 72 -12.67 6.32 19.79
CA ASN A 72 -13.56 5.16 19.92
C ASN A 72 -14.28 4.73 18.62
N GLY A 73 -13.96 5.33 17.46
CA GLY A 73 -14.63 5.00 16.20
C GLY A 73 -13.67 5.15 15.04
N ASP A 74 -13.13 4.03 14.56
CA ASP A 74 -12.43 4.00 13.28
C ASP A 74 -13.40 4.53 12.21
N VAL A 75 -13.10 5.69 11.61
CA VAL A 75 -13.92 6.32 10.54
C VAL A 75 -14.20 5.31 9.42
N CYS A 76 -13.28 4.37 9.20
CA CYS A 76 -13.39 3.33 8.19
C CYS A 76 -14.03 2.02 8.70
N ASN A 77 -14.19 1.89 10.03
CA ASN A 77 -14.61 0.68 10.75
C ASN A 77 -13.83 -0.58 10.31
N CYS A 78 -12.52 -0.45 10.11
CA CYS A 78 -11.65 -1.54 9.64
C CYS A 78 -11.12 -2.35 10.84
N LEU A 79 -12.02 -3.15 11.41
CA LEU A 79 -11.70 -4.04 12.53
C LEU A 79 -10.57 -5.04 12.20
N PRO A 80 -9.78 -5.46 13.19
CA PRO A 80 -8.70 -6.41 12.98
C PRO A 80 -9.21 -7.74 12.39
N ASP A 81 -8.32 -8.44 11.70
CA ASP A 81 -8.60 -9.78 11.18
C ASP A 81 -8.83 -10.76 12.34
N CYS A 82 -9.82 -11.64 12.21
CA CYS A 82 -10.06 -12.68 13.22
C CYS A 82 -9.01 -13.79 13.14
N ILE A 83 -8.52 -14.07 11.92
CA ILE A 83 -7.42 -14.99 11.64
C ILE A 83 -6.37 -14.19 10.87
N SER A 84 -5.16 -14.12 11.40
CA SER A 84 -4.02 -13.49 10.73
C SER A 84 -2.86 -14.47 10.57
N LEU A 85 -2.15 -14.36 9.45
CA LEU A 85 -0.97 -15.18 9.14
C LEU A 85 0.23 -14.25 9.00
N HIS A 86 1.23 -14.46 9.85
CA HIS A 86 2.45 -13.65 9.89
C HIS A 86 3.67 -14.57 9.75
N TYR A 87 4.61 -14.17 8.88
CA TYR A 87 5.85 -14.90 8.65
C TYR A 87 7.02 -14.10 9.22
N SER A 88 7.75 -14.70 10.15
CA SER A 88 9.03 -14.18 10.62
C SER A 88 10.13 -14.62 9.65
N TYR A 89 10.99 -13.69 9.21
CA TYR A 89 12.12 -13.98 8.33
C TYR A 89 13.37 -13.26 8.82
N GLU A 90 14.52 -13.90 8.60
CA GLU A 90 15.84 -13.33 8.87
C GLU A 90 16.58 -13.15 7.53
N ILE A 91 17.10 -11.95 7.28
CA ILE A 91 17.91 -11.66 6.09
C ILE A 91 19.37 -11.68 6.51
N THR A 92 20.18 -12.45 5.80
CA THR A 92 21.64 -12.42 5.91
C THR A 92 22.23 -11.95 4.58
N GLU A 93 23.22 -11.06 4.65
CA GLU A 93 23.92 -10.54 3.49
C GLU A 93 25.42 -10.81 3.65
N ALA A 94 26.04 -11.31 2.58
CA ALA A 94 27.48 -11.47 2.51
C ALA A 94 28.05 -10.51 1.46
N SER A 95 29.24 -9.95 1.74
CA SER A 95 29.93 -9.10 0.79
C SER A 95 30.27 -9.88 -0.48
N LYS A 96 29.97 -9.29 -1.63
CA LYS A 96 30.28 -9.87 -2.93
C LYS A 96 31.47 -9.13 -3.53
N ASP A 97 32.57 -9.84 -3.79
CA ASP A 97 33.68 -9.29 -4.56
C ASP A 97 33.35 -9.31 -6.06
N TRP A 98 32.52 -8.34 -6.45
CA TRP A 98 32.15 -8.16 -7.84
C TRP A 98 33.35 -7.82 -8.72
N PHE A 99 34.36 -7.11 -8.19
CA PHE A 99 35.54 -6.75 -8.96
C PHE A 99 36.40 -7.97 -9.28
N GLY A 100 36.64 -8.85 -8.32
CA GLY A 100 37.30 -10.14 -8.54
C GLY A 100 36.54 -11.01 -9.52
N LEU A 101 35.20 -11.10 -9.38
CA LEU A 101 34.35 -11.85 -10.30
C LEU A 101 34.44 -11.29 -11.74
N PHE A 102 34.28 -9.98 -11.92
CA PHE A 102 34.31 -9.37 -13.26
C PHE A 102 35.70 -9.47 -13.91
N ARG A 103 36.79 -9.39 -13.13
CA ARG A 103 38.14 -9.67 -13.65
C ARG A 103 38.32 -11.10 -14.14
N LEU A 104 37.76 -12.09 -13.43
CA LEU A 104 37.84 -13.50 -13.84
C LEU A 104 36.98 -13.81 -15.07
N LEU A 105 35.93 -13.02 -15.30
CA LEU A 105 35.01 -13.17 -16.43
C LEU A 105 35.45 -12.36 -17.66
N ASP A 106 36.43 -11.47 -17.54
CA ASP A 106 36.98 -10.72 -18.66
C ASP A 106 37.86 -11.62 -19.54
N PRO A 107 37.50 -11.88 -20.81
CA PRO A 107 38.31 -12.69 -21.72
C PRO A 107 39.69 -12.08 -22.02
N ALA A 108 39.90 -10.78 -21.79
CA ALA A 108 41.19 -10.11 -21.96
C ALA A 108 42.18 -10.40 -20.83
N TYR A 109 41.73 -10.93 -19.68
CA TYR A 109 42.58 -11.28 -18.54
C TYR A 109 43.29 -12.65 -18.71
N LYS A 110 42.88 -13.46 -19.70
CA LYS A 110 43.42 -14.81 -19.97
C LYS A 110 44.58 -14.86 -20.99
N ILE A 111 45.26 -13.73 -21.24
CA ILE A 111 46.47 -13.65 -22.09
C ILE A 111 47.64 -13.19 -21.22
#